data_AF-A0A9D5WER9-F1
#
_entry.id   AF-A0A9D5WER9-F1
#
_cell.length_a   1.000
_cell.length_b   1.000
_cell.length_c   1.000
_cell.angle_alpha   90.00
_cell.angle_beta   90.00
_cell.angle_gamma   90.00
#
_symmetry.space_group_name_H-M   'P 1'
#
loop_
_entity.id
_entity.type
_entity.pdbx_description
1 polymer ?
#
loop_
_entity_poly.entity_id
_entity_poly.type
_entity_poly.pdbx_seq_one_letter_code
_entity_poly.pdbx_strand_id
1 'polypeptide(L)'
;MSEMDKDMKISKTVFAVLILSLPLLLNFGCGKKSRLEGKVVDGKNRPIAGVKVIARQNEPVEGYEQFESTTGSDGKFTFKKLYPTASYTLSIWHKDWKTDTTMTTEAAPEGETTLLQEPLKVLMTVDNEGIITDTATRLQWYVGSDNDTNWDEANLWVKSLSVGGGGGWRMPARAELRGFYDAGMEFDHWVWSGEIYSPSEAWAFLFYNGYDVYNDRSDSAGGRAFAVRNR
;
A
#
# COMPACT_ATOMS: atom_id res chain seq x y z
N MET A 1 -8.95 -27.93 -4.22
CA MET A 1 -8.71 -26.48 -4.34
C MET A 1 -10.06 -25.79 -4.16
N SER A 2 -10.71 -25.91 -3.00
CA SER A 2 -10.54 -25.15 -1.74
C SER A 2 -10.70 -23.64 -1.90
N GLU A 3 -11.95 -23.18 -1.80
CA GLU A 3 -12.42 -22.22 -0.79
C GLU A 3 -11.53 -20.98 -0.54
N MET A 4 -11.60 -20.01 -1.44
CA MET A 4 -11.08 -18.66 -1.20
C MET A 4 -11.74 -17.66 -2.15
N ASP A 5 -13.07 -17.58 -2.11
CA ASP A 5 -13.85 -16.67 -2.96
C ASP A 5 -15.04 -16.06 -2.19
N LYS A 6 -14.76 -15.55 -0.98
CA LYS A 6 -15.74 -14.81 -0.18
C LYS A 6 -15.13 -13.53 0.37
N ASP A 7 -15.86 -12.45 0.08
CA ASP A 7 -15.86 -11.16 0.74
C ASP A 7 -14.83 -10.11 0.32
N MET A 8 -15.12 -9.46 -0.81
CA MET A 8 -14.88 -8.02 -0.95
C MET A 8 -16.15 -7.34 -1.50
N LYS A 9 -16.95 -6.76 -0.61
CA LYS A 9 -18.10 -5.91 -0.96
C LYS A 9 -17.59 -4.50 -1.28
N ILE A 10 -17.52 -4.14 -2.55
CA ILE A 10 -17.34 -2.73 -2.96
C ILE A 10 -18.72 -2.16 -3.31
N SER A 11 -19.10 -1.13 -2.55
CA SER A 11 -20.33 -0.35 -2.73
C SER A 11 -20.39 0.29 -4.12
N LYS A 12 -21.45 -0.04 -4.88
CA LYS A 12 -21.77 0.55 -6.18
C LYS A 12 -22.42 1.91 -5.96
N THR A 13 -21.71 3.00 -6.26
CA THR A 13 -22.34 4.28 -6.60
C THR A 13 -21.93 4.62 -8.03
N VAL A 14 -22.87 4.45 -8.95
CA VAL A 14 -22.71 4.68 -10.39
C VAL A 14 -23.03 6.14 -10.69
N PHE A 15 -22.06 6.91 -11.21
CA PHE A 15 -22.35 8.14 -11.95
C PHE A 15 -22.50 7.78 -13.43
N ALA A 16 -23.73 7.89 -13.94
CA ALA A 16 -24.01 7.72 -15.36
C ALA A 16 -23.53 8.97 -16.13
N VAL A 17 -22.46 8.85 -16.89
CA VAL A 17 -22.09 9.83 -17.91
C VAL A 17 -22.58 9.30 -19.26
N LEU A 18 -23.58 9.99 -19.82
CA LEU A 18 -24.06 9.78 -21.19
C LEU A 18 -22.98 10.23 -22.18
N ILE A 19 -22.23 9.30 -22.76
CA ILE A 19 -21.31 9.57 -23.87
C ILE A 19 -22.04 9.27 -25.18
N LEU A 20 -22.35 10.32 -25.94
CA LEU A 20 -22.77 10.22 -27.33
C LEU A 20 -21.66 9.54 -28.15
N SER A 21 -21.91 8.33 -28.65
CA SER A 21 -20.99 7.58 -29.49
C SER A 21 -20.96 8.16 -30.91
N LEU A 22 -19.99 9.04 -31.18
CA LEU A 22 -19.55 9.32 -32.54
C LEU A 22 -18.68 8.13 -33.02
N PRO A 23 -18.95 7.52 -34.19
CA PRO A 23 -18.09 6.45 -34.70
C PRO A 23 -16.72 7.04 -35.05
N LEU A 24 -15.72 6.79 -34.20
CA LEU A 24 -14.34 7.17 -34.43
C LEU A 24 -13.80 6.26 -35.55
N LEU A 25 -13.55 6.83 -36.73
CA LEU A 25 -12.84 6.17 -37.82
C LEU A 25 -11.43 5.82 -37.31
N LEU A 26 -11.20 4.57 -36.93
CA LEU A 26 -9.88 4.07 -36.55
C LEU A 26 -9.03 3.94 -37.81
N ASN A 27 -8.30 5.01 -38.13
CA ASN A 27 -7.12 4.91 -38.99
C ASN A 27 -6.10 4.01 -38.27
N PHE A 28 -5.97 2.76 -38.70
CA PHE A 28 -4.86 1.87 -38.34
C PHE A 28 -3.57 2.36 -39.02
N GLY A 29 -3.16 3.58 -38.69
CA GLY A 29 -1.84 4.09 -38.99
C GLY A 29 -0.82 3.48 -38.03
N CYS A 30 0.40 3.27 -38.51
CA CYS A 30 1.58 3.03 -37.69
C CYS A 30 1.90 4.31 -36.89
N GLY A 31 1.00 4.70 -35.98
CA GLY A 31 1.11 5.90 -35.17
C GLY A 31 2.31 5.80 -34.22
N LYS A 32 3.04 6.89 -34.09
CA LYS A 32 4.12 7.05 -33.11
C LYS A 32 3.55 6.73 -31.72
N LYS A 33 4.40 6.18 -30.87
CA LYS A 33 4.01 5.85 -29.50
C LYS A 33 4.14 7.07 -28.60
N SER A 34 3.43 7.02 -27.48
CA SER A 34 3.48 8.03 -26.43
C SER A 34 4.55 7.69 -25.39
N ARG A 35 5.13 8.71 -24.78
CA ARG A 35 6.13 8.59 -23.73
C ARG A 35 5.55 9.02 -22.39
N LEU A 36 6.02 8.37 -21.32
CA LEU A 36 5.71 8.77 -19.96
C LEU A 36 6.97 8.72 -19.10
N GLU A 37 7.17 9.75 -18.29
CA GLU A 37 8.25 9.84 -17.31
C GLU A 37 7.69 10.08 -15.92
N GLY A 38 8.38 9.50 -14.93
CA GLY A 38 8.09 9.76 -13.54
C GLY A 38 9.25 9.35 -12.65
N LYS A 39 8.98 9.38 -11.35
CA LYS A 39 9.92 9.04 -10.30
C LYS A 39 9.24 8.17 -9.26
N VAL A 40 9.99 7.23 -8.69
CA VAL A 40 9.60 6.48 -7.50
C VAL A 40 10.41 6.99 -6.32
N VAL A 41 9.74 7.29 -5.22
CA VAL A 41 10.35 7.78 -3.98
C VAL A 41 9.80 7.05 -2.76
N ASP A 42 10.53 7.12 -1.65
CA ASP A 42 10.06 6.68 -0.35
C ASP A 42 9.24 7.77 0.37
N GLY A 43 8.72 7.46 1.55
CA GLY A 43 7.95 8.40 2.39
C GLY A 43 8.72 9.66 2.80
N LYS A 44 10.06 9.68 2.71
CA LYS A 44 10.92 10.85 2.93
C LYS A 44 11.31 11.56 1.62
N ASN A 45 10.66 11.22 0.51
CA ASN A 45 10.95 11.71 -0.85
C ASN A 45 12.36 11.35 -1.39
N ARG A 46 13.01 10.33 -0.83
CA ARG A 46 14.29 9.83 -1.34
C ARG A 46 14.05 8.89 -2.52
N PRO A 47 14.88 8.92 -3.58
CA PRO A 47 14.68 8.08 -4.75
C PRO A 47 14.80 6.59 -4.43
N ILE A 48 13.94 5.77 -5.03
CA ILE A 48 14.03 4.31 -4.97
C ILE A 48 14.54 3.78 -6.31
N ALA A 49 15.76 3.27 -6.31
CA ALA A 49 16.44 2.74 -7.49
C ALA A 49 16.19 1.24 -7.67
N GLY A 50 16.25 0.77 -8.93
CA GLY A 50 16.24 -0.66 -9.26
C GLY A 50 14.88 -1.36 -9.10
N VAL A 51 13.79 -0.63 -8.84
CA VAL A 51 12.45 -1.21 -8.81
C VAL A 51 11.84 -1.22 -10.20
N LYS A 52 11.03 -2.23 -10.50
CA LYS A 52 10.25 -2.25 -11.74
C LYS A 52 8.97 -1.46 -11.53
N VAL A 53 8.68 -0.54 -12.44
CA VAL A 53 7.40 0.12 -12.60
C VAL A 53 6.66 -0.59 -13.73
N ILE A 54 5.45 -1.03 -13.44
CA ILE A 54 4.56 -1.72 -14.39
C ILE A 54 3.46 -0.74 -14.76
N ALA A 55 3.22 -0.51 -16.04
CA ALA A 55 2.07 0.22 -16.55
C ALA A 55 1.10 -0.78 -17.19
N ARG A 56 -0.06 -1.00 -16.57
CA ARG A 56 -1.13 -1.84 -17.10
C ARG A 56 -2.21 -0.96 -17.72
N GLN A 57 -2.61 -1.26 -18.95
CA GLN A 57 -3.68 -0.52 -19.62
C GLN A 57 -5.03 -0.82 -18.95
N ASN A 58 -5.83 0.22 -18.67
CA ASN A 58 -7.11 0.06 -17.98
C ASN A 58 -8.19 -0.53 -18.91
N GLU A 59 -8.15 -0.17 -20.19
CA GLU A 59 -8.95 -0.77 -21.27
C GLU A 59 -7.99 -1.48 -22.23
N PRO A 60 -7.74 -2.79 -22.05
CA PRO A 60 -6.71 -3.50 -22.79
C PRO A 60 -7.03 -3.58 -24.28
N VAL A 61 -6.04 -3.23 -25.10
CA VAL A 61 -6.00 -3.58 -26.52
C VAL A 61 -5.07 -4.78 -26.67
N GLU A 62 -5.45 -5.76 -27.50
CA GLU A 62 -4.65 -6.97 -27.75
C GLU A 62 -3.20 -6.61 -28.15
N GLY A 63 -2.24 -7.14 -27.40
CA GLY A 63 -0.81 -6.88 -27.57
C GLY A 63 -0.29 -5.60 -26.90
N TYR A 64 -1.11 -4.87 -26.14
CA TYR A 64 -0.76 -3.62 -25.42
C TYR A 64 -1.14 -3.67 -23.93
N GLU A 65 -1.21 -4.86 -23.34
CA GLU A 65 -1.77 -5.07 -22.01
C GLU A 65 -0.91 -4.45 -20.90
N GLN A 66 0.42 -4.56 -21.03
CA GLN A 66 1.34 -4.03 -20.02
C GLN A 66 2.73 -3.65 -20.55
N PHE A 67 3.35 -2.69 -19.86
CA PHE A 67 4.73 -2.24 -20.09
C PHE A 67 5.52 -2.25 -18.78
N GLU A 68 6.83 -2.47 -18.88
CA GLU A 68 7.75 -2.42 -17.74
C GLU A 68 8.85 -1.39 -17.98
N SER A 69 9.28 -0.73 -16.90
CA SER A 69 10.48 0.13 -16.86
C SER A 69 11.16 -0.06 -15.50
N THR A 70 12.48 0.07 -15.42
CA THR A 70 13.22 -0.04 -14.16
C THR A 70 13.74 1.32 -13.76
N THR A 71 13.62 1.69 -12.48
CA THR A 71 14.10 2.99 -12.01
C THR A 71 15.62 3.08 -11.99
N GLY A 72 16.15 4.23 -12.42
CA GLY A 72 17.57 4.57 -12.29
C GLY A 72 17.97 4.88 -10.84
N SER A 73 19.25 5.19 -10.63
CA SER A 73 19.78 5.59 -9.31
C SER A 73 19.13 6.85 -8.74
N ASP A 74 18.60 7.72 -9.60
CA ASP A 74 17.84 8.91 -9.23
C ASP A 74 16.33 8.62 -9.05
N GLY A 75 15.91 7.34 -9.08
CA GLY A 75 14.54 6.90 -8.93
C GLY A 75 13.65 7.15 -10.14
N LYS A 76 14.19 7.67 -11.25
CA LYS A 76 13.38 7.97 -12.45
C LYS A 76 13.16 6.74 -13.30
N PHE A 77 12.00 6.69 -13.96
CA PHE A 77 11.66 5.69 -14.97
C PHE A 77 11.10 6.34 -16.22
N THR A 78 11.10 5.61 -17.33
CA THR A 78 10.52 6.06 -18.60
C THR A 78 9.85 4.90 -19.33
N PHE A 79 8.61 5.10 -19.75
CA PHE A 79 7.96 4.28 -20.76
C PHE A 79 8.02 5.00 -22.11
N LYS A 80 8.45 4.32 -23.17
CA LYS A 80 8.67 4.94 -24.51
C LYS A 80 7.66 4.50 -25.57
N LYS A 81 6.77 3.56 -25.22
CA LYS A 81 5.93 2.83 -26.18
C LYS A 81 4.47 2.72 -25.76
N LEU A 82 3.99 3.65 -24.92
CA LEU A 82 2.60 3.63 -24.50
C LEU A 82 1.67 3.92 -25.68
N TYR A 83 0.47 3.36 -25.63
CA TYR A 83 -0.59 3.68 -26.57
C TYR A 83 -1.05 5.12 -26.30
N PRO A 84 -1.03 6.02 -27.30
CA PRO A 84 -1.43 7.40 -27.12
C PRO A 84 -2.82 7.55 -26.50
N THR A 85 -3.00 8.55 -25.63
CA THR A 85 -4.26 8.88 -24.94
C THR A 85 -4.91 7.76 -24.12
N ALA A 86 -4.27 6.59 -23.99
CA ALA A 86 -4.79 5.49 -23.18
C ALA A 86 -4.55 5.74 -21.68
N SER A 87 -5.49 5.26 -20.88
CA SER A 87 -5.40 5.25 -19.42
C SER A 87 -4.62 4.04 -18.93
N TYR A 88 -3.70 4.27 -18.00
CA TYR A 88 -2.85 3.25 -17.39
C TYR A 88 -2.91 3.32 -15.87
N THR A 89 -2.93 2.14 -15.24
CA THR A 89 -2.60 1.98 -13.82
C THR A 89 -1.12 1.63 -13.69
N LEU A 90 -0.38 2.48 -12.99
CA LEU A 90 1.01 2.25 -12.64
C LEU A 90 1.09 1.51 -11.30
N SER A 91 1.95 0.51 -11.20
CA SER A 91 2.27 -0.21 -9.97
C SER A 91 3.76 -0.53 -9.87
N ILE A 92 4.21 -0.94 -8.68
CA ILE A 92 5.61 -1.24 -8.41
C ILE A 92 5.78 -2.73 -8.13
N TRP A 93 6.79 -3.34 -8.76
CA TRP A 93 7.21 -4.70 -8.48
C TRP A 93 8.66 -4.73 -8.00
N HIS A 94 8.90 -5.53 -6.97
CA HIS A 94 10.23 -5.85 -6.46
C HIS A 94 10.26 -7.31 -5.99
N LYS A 95 11.45 -7.94 -6.04
CA LYS A 95 11.60 -9.37 -5.71
C LYS A 95 11.54 -9.67 -4.21
N ASP A 96 11.93 -8.71 -3.38
CA ASP A 96 12.12 -8.91 -1.93
C ASP A 96 10.98 -8.32 -1.08
N TRP A 97 10.14 -7.47 -1.67
CA TRP A 97 9.07 -6.79 -0.95
C TRP A 97 7.94 -6.37 -1.88
N LYS A 98 6.76 -6.16 -1.28
CA LYS A 98 5.52 -5.74 -1.93
C LYS A 98 5.07 -4.37 -1.42
N THR A 99 4.26 -3.68 -2.21
CA THR A 99 3.59 -2.42 -1.82
C THR A 99 2.29 -2.30 -2.62
N ASP A 100 1.28 -1.66 -2.03
CA ASP A 100 0.00 -1.36 -2.70
C ASP A 100 0.03 -0.01 -3.43
N THR A 101 1.22 0.60 -3.54
CA THR A 101 1.42 1.86 -4.24
C THR A 101 1.00 1.74 -5.70
N THR A 102 -0.06 2.47 -6.06
CA THR A 102 -0.57 2.56 -7.43
C THR A 102 -0.87 4.01 -7.81
N MET A 103 -0.90 4.30 -9.11
CA MET A 103 -1.30 5.60 -9.63
C MET A 103 -1.90 5.47 -11.02
N THR A 104 -3.07 6.07 -11.24
CA THR A 104 -3.68 6.15 -12.58
C THR A 104 -3.19 7.39 -13.31
N THR A 105 -2.91 7.24 -14.60
CA THR A 105 -2.45 8.35 -15.45
C THR A 105 -2.85 8.12 -16.91
N GLU A 106 -2.92 9.20 -17.68
CA GLU A 106 -3.16 9.15 -19.12
C GLU A 106 -1.84 9.35 -19.88
N ALA A 107 -1.61 8.50 -20.87
CA ALA A 107 -0.52 8.68 -21.80
C ALA A 107 -0.79 9.92 -22.68
N ALA A 108 0.26 10.65 -23.00
CA ALA A 108 0.17 11.83 -23.86
C ALA A 108 -0.35 11.47 -25.27
N PRO A 109 -0.75 12.47 -26.07
CA PRO A 109 -0.96 12.31 -27.49
C PRO A 109 0.24 11.68 -28.22
N GLU A 110 0.00 11.30 -29.47
CA GLU A 110 0.99 10.67 -30.32
C GLU A 110 2.25 11.53 -30.46
N GLY A 111 3.41 10.98 -30.08
CA GLY A 111 4.71 11.66 -30.17
C GLY A 111 5.02 12.62 -29.02
N GLU A 112 4.13 12.77 -28.05
CA GLU A 112 4.31 13.63 -26.88
C GLU A 112 4.76 12.85 -25.62
N THR A 113 5.04 13.58 -24.54
CA THR A 113 5.47 13.01 -23.25
C THR A 113 4.57 13.48 -22.11
N THR A 114 4.01 12.52 -21.35
CA THR A 114 3.41 12.80 -20.04
C THR A 114 4.51 12.87 -19.00
N LEU A 115 4.61 13.99 -18.30
CA LEU A 115 5.42 14.11 -17.09
C LEU A 115 4.49 13.94 -15.89
N LEU A 116 4.73 12.89 -15.10
CA LEU A 116 4.02 12.72 -13.84
C LEU A 116 4.38 13.88 -12.91
N GLN A 117 3.34 14.61 -12.49
CA GLN A 117 3.49 15.78 -11.62
C GLN A 117 3.96 15.37 -10.22
N GLU A 118 3.46 14.23 -9.73
CA GLU A 118 3.84 13.65 -8.45
C GLU A 118 4.55 12.31 -8.63
N PRO A 119 5.52 11.97 -7.76
CA PRO A 119 6.17 10.68 -7.81
C PRO A 119 5.25 9.58 -7.28
N LEU A 120 5.47 8.34 -7.72
CA LEU A 120 4.96 7.17 -7.02
C LEU A 120 5.66 7.08 -5.66
N LYS A 121 4.93 7.38 -4.60
CA LYS A 121 5.46 7.39 -3.24
C LYS A 121 5.17 6.07 -2.54
N VAL A 122 6.20 5.29 -2.32
CA VAL A 122 6.14 4.04 -1.55
C VAL A 122 6.14 4.40 -0.07
N LEU A 123 4.97 4.34 0.57
CA LEU A 123 4.85 4.60 2.01
C LEU A 123 5.19 3.35 2.83
N MET A 124 4.58 2.22 2.46
CA MET A 124 4.71 0.94 3.16
C MET A 124 5.29 -0.12 2.22
N THR A 125 6.20 -0.94 2.75
CA THR A 125 6.68 -2.16 2.08
C THR A 125 6.51 -3.36 2.98
N VAL A 126 6.07 -4.49 2.43
CA VAL A 126 5.96 -5.77 3.15
C VAL A 126 7.00 -6.73 2.59
N ASP A 127 7.92 -7.22 3.41
CA ASP A 127 8.90 -8.20 2.98
C ASP A 127 8.35 -9.65 2.99
N ASN A 128 9.20 -10.60 2.60
CA ASN A 128 8.82 -12.02 2.53
C ASN A 128 8.57 -12.68 3.90
N GLU A 129 8.96 -12.03 5.00
CA GLU A 129 8.67 -12.50 6.37
C GLU A 129 7.40 -11.84 6.92
N GLY A 130 6.74 -10.97 6.16
CA GLY A 130 5.55 -10.25 6.58
C GLY A 130 5.84 -8.99 7.42
N ILE A 131 7.10 -8.54 7.48
CA ILE A 131 7.45 -7.31 8.18
C ILE A 131 7.10 -6.12 7.31
N ILE A 132 6.24 -5.27 7.85
CA ILE A 132 5.83 -4.02 7.21
C ILE A 132 6.83 -2.94 7.64
N THR A 133 7.47 -2.28 6.68
CA THR A 133 8.33 -1.13 6.95
C THR A 133 7.62 0.14 6.51
N ASP A 134 7.41 1.06 7.45
CA ASP A 134 7.06 2.44 7.16
C ASP A 134 8.32 3.18 6.72
N THR A 135 8.34 3.61 5.46
CA THR A 135 9.51 4.26 4.88
C THR A 135 9.67 5.72 5.31
N ALA A 136 8.60 6.36 5.80
CA ALA A 136 8.61 7.72 6.33
C ALA A 136 9.16 7.75 7.75
N THR A 137 8.71 6.86 8.64
CA THR A 137 9.16 6.85 10.05
C THR A 137 10.35 5.93 10.29
N ARG A 138 10.58 4.94 9.41
CA ARG A 138 11.54 3.82 9.58
C ARG A 138 11.13 2.80 10.64
N LEU A 139 9.90 2.87 11.15
CA LEU A 139 9.35 1.83 12.00
C LEU A 139 9.09 0.56 11.20
N GLN A 140 9.32 -0.58 11.85
CA GLN A 140 8.92 -1.89 11.37
C GLN A 140 7.76 -2.40 12.20
N TRP A 141 6.81 -3.03 11.54
CA TRP A 141 5.60 -3.56 12.14
C TRP A 141 5.47 -5.05 11.81
N TYR A 142 4.95 -5.79 12.77
CA TYR A 142 4.56 -7.18 12.59
C TYR A 142 3.14 -7.35 13.13
N VAL A 143 2.24 -7.73 12.24
CA VAL A 143 0.81 -7.89 12.55
C VAL A 143 0.61 -9.29 13.12
N GLY A 144 0.01 -9.37 14.31
CA GLY A 144 -0.31 -10.64 14.94
C GLY A 144 -1.40 -11.41 14.19
N SER A 145 -1.57 -12.69 14.55
CA SER A 145 -2.66 -13.50 14.01
C SER A 145 -4.03 -12.87 14.31
N ASP A 146 -5.01 -13.16 13.47
CA ASP A 146 -6.40 -12.75 13.64
C ASP A 146 -7.12 -13.58 14.72
N ASN A 147 -6.67 -13.42 15.98
CA ASN A 147 -7.24 -14.05 17.16
C ASN A 147 -7.48 -12.99 18.23
N ASP A 148 -8.59 -13.13 18.94
CA ASP A 148 -8.90 -12.34 20.13
C ASP A 148 -7.79 -12.51 21.16
N THR A 149 -7.27 -11.38 21.67
CA THR A 149 -6.17 -11.38 22.63
C THR A 149 -6.35 -10.27 23.64
N ASN A 150 -6.09 -10.59 24.90
CA ASN A 150 -6.06 -9.60 25.96
C ASN A 150 -4.71 -8.86 26.01
N TRP A 151 -4.61 -7.82 26.81
CA TRP A 151 -3.40 -6.97 26.82
C TRP A 151 -2.16 -7.72 27.28
N ASP A 152 -2.29 -8.59 28.28
CA ASP A 152 -1.16 -9.34 28.83
C ASP A 152 -0.64 -10.39 27.84
N GLU A 153 -1.55 -11.10 27.16
CA GLU A 153 -1.23 -12.01 26.07
C GLU A 153 -0.55 -11.30 24.90
N ALA A 154 -1.08 -10.15 24.48
CA ALA A 154 -0.48 -9.32 23.43
C ALA A 154 0.96 -8.92 23.79
N ASN A 155 1.16 -8.41 25.01
CA ASN A 155 2.47 -8.01 25.50
C ASN A 155 3.45 -9.18 25.61
N LEU A 156 3.00 -10.36 26.03
CA LEU A 156 3.80 -11.57 26.08
C LEU A 156 4.18 -12.05 24.66
N TRP A 157 3.22 -12.06 23.73
CA TRP A 157 3.44 -12.42 22.34
C TRP A 157 4.49 -11.51 21.71
N VAL A 158 4.33 -10.18 21.83
CA VAL A 158 5.28 -9.22 21.26
C VAL A 158 6.69 -9.43 21.80
N LYS A 159 6.85 -9.66 23.11
CA LYS A 159 8.16 -9.92 23.73
C LYS A 159 8.79 -11.24 23.30
N SER A 160 7.99 -12.19 22.83
CA SER A 160 8.46 -13.50 22.35
C SER A 160 8.96 -13.47 20.90
N LEU A 161 8.66 -12.42 20.14
CA LEU A 161 8.96 -12.35 18.72
C LEU A 161 10.46 -12.27 18.43
N SER A 162 10.89 -13.07 17.46
CA SER A 162 12.25 -13.09 16.90
C SER A 162 12.28 -12.97 15.36
N VAL A 163 11.13 -12.70 14.74
CA VAL A 163 11.00 -12.49 13.29
C VAL A 163 11.87 -11.32 12.82
N GLY A 164 12.41 -11.40 11.60
CA GLY A 164 13.34 -10.41 11.08
C GLY A 164 14.74 -10.49 11.65
N GLY A 165 15.20 -11.71 12.00
CA GLY A 165 16.57 -11.98 12.44
C GLY A 165 16.94 -11.44 13.83
N GLY A 166 15.96 -11.09 14.67
CA GLY A 166 16.23 -10.55 16.01
C GLY A 166 14.98 -10.09 16.77
N GLY A 167 15.18 -9.70 18.03
CA GLY A 167 14.14 -9.14 18.90
C GLY A 167 13.93 -7.63 18.72
N GLY A 168 13.66 -6.93 19.82
CA GLY A 168 13.43 -5.47 19.83
C GLY A 168 11.98 -5.07 19.54
N TRP A 169 11.12 -6.06 19.31
CA TRP A 169 9.68 -5.91 19.21
C TRP A 169 9.09 -5.43 20.55
N ARG A 170 8.23 -4.42 20.47
CA ARG A 170 7.46 -3.90 21.60
C ARG A 170 6.04 -3.57 21.18
N MET A 171 5.17 -3.48 22.18
CA MET A 171 3.82 -2.95 21.96
C MET A 171 3.93 -1.53 21.37
N PRO A 172 3.06 -1.15 20.43
CA PRO A 172 3.09 0.16 19.80
C PRO A 172 2.54 1.23 20.75
N ALA A 173 3.03 2.46 20.61
CA ALA A 173 2.41 3.62 21.23
C ALA A 173 1.16 4.04 20.44
N ARG A 174 0.23 4.76 21.07
CA ARG A 174 -0.99 5.26 20.40
C ARG A 174 -0.66 6.15 19.21
N ALA A 175 0.33 7.03 19.37
CA ALA A 175 0.77 7.91 18.29
C ALA A 175 1.32 7.12 17.08
N GLU A 176 1.93 5.96 17.31
CA GLU A 176 2.44 5.11 16.23
C GLU A 176 1.28 4.38 15.54
N LEU A 177 0.30 3.86 16.29
CA LEU A 177 -0.92 3.26 15.74
C LEU A 177 -1.68 4.28 14.89
N ARG A 178 -1.79 5.52 15.38
CA ARG A 178 -2.39 6.63 14.64
C ARG A 178 -1.65 6.91 13.33
N GLY A 179 -0.31 6.98 13.37
CA GLY A 179 0.50 7.16 12.17
C GLY A 179 0.36 6.00 11.18
N PHE A 180 0.22 4.78 11.67
CA PHE A 180 -0.01 3.59 10.86
C PHE A 180 -1.37 3.66 10.15
N TYR A 181 -2.42 4.08 10.85
CA TYR A 181 -3.75 4.35 10.30
C TYR A 181 -3.74 5.49 9.27
N ASP A 182 -3.14 6.64 9.60
CA ASP A 182 -3.08 7.81 8.70
C ASP A 182 -2.28 7.52 7.41
N ALA A 183 -1.42 6.50 7.41
CA ALA A 183 -0.73 6.00 6.24
C ALA A 183 -1.60 5.11 5.33
N GLY A 184 -2.88 4.93 5.65
CA GLY A 184 -3.85 4.16 4.87
C GLY A 184 -3.85 2.67 5.20
N MET A 185 -3.31 2.27 6.35
CA MET A 185 -3.40 0.87 6.80
C MET A 185 -4.79 0.62 7.38
N GLU A 186 -5.51 -0.33 6.79
CA GLU A 186 -6.88 -0.66 7.15
C GLU A 186 -6.94 -2.03 7.84
N PHE A 187 -7.62 -2.09 8.99
CA PHE A 187 -7.89 -3.32 9.73
C PHE A 187 -9.30 -3.24 10.35
N ASP A 188 -10.02 -4.35 10.35
CA ASP A 188 -11.41 -4.42 10.86
C ASP A 188 -11.50 -4.48 12.40
N HIS A 189 -10.36 -4.55 13.08
CA HIS A 189 -10.25 -4.77 14.53
C HIS A 189 -9.60 -3.59 15.24
N TRP A 190 -9.70 -3.61 16.57
CA TRP A 190 -8.96 -2.70 17.42
C TRP A 190 -7.68 -3.35 17.93
N VAL A 191 -6.66 -2.53 18.18
CA VAL A 191 -5.30 -3.00 18.50
C VAL A 191 -4.86 -2.42 19.82
N TRP A 192 -4.31 -3.27 20.69
CA TRP A 192 -3.75 -2.85 21.96
C TRP A 192 -2.53 -1.93 21.79
N SER A 193 -2.49 -0.86 22.57
CA SER A 193 -1.30 -0.01 22.77
C SER A 193 -0.49 -0.51 23.97
N GLY A 194 0.80 -0.21 23.98
CA GLY A 194 1.68 -0.42 25.14
C GLY A 194 1.45 0.59 26.27
N GLU A 195 0.65 1.62 26.05
CA GLU A 195 0.33 2.65 27.04
C GLU A 195 -0.73 2.15 28.04
N ILE A 196 -0.40 2.18 29.34
CA ILE A 196 -1.31 1.85 30.43
C ILE A 196 -2.15 3.08 30.80
N TYR A 197 -3.47 2.93 30.93
CA TYR A 197 -4.37 3.98 31.38
C TYR A 197 -4.51 3.95 32.91
N SER A 198 -4.76 2.76 33.47
CA SER A 198 -4.90 2.50 34.90
C SER A 198 -4.35 1.09 35.22
N PRO A 199 -4.23 0.66 36.49
CA PRO A 199 -3.71 -0.67 36.81
C PRO A 199 -4.43 -1.83 36.10
N SER A 200 -5.74 -1.71 35.87
CA SER A 200 -6.57 -2.71 35.19
C SER A 200 -6.89 -2.36 33.74
N GLU A 201 -6.55 -1.16 33.24
CA GLU A 201 -6.94 -0.72 31.89
C GLU A 201 -5.75 -0.27 31.06
N ALA A 202 -5.79 -0.58 29.77
CA ALA A 202 -4.79 -0.14 28.81
C ALA A 202 -5.44 0.54 27.62
N TRP A 203 -4.67 1.38 26.94
CA TRP A 203 -5.12 2.02 25.72
C TRP A 203 -5.15 1.04 24.55
N ALA A 204 -6.02 1.33 23.60
CA ALA A 204 -6.18 0.65 22.32
C ALA A 204 -6.55 1.65 21.23
N PHE A 205 -6.40 1.25 19.98
CA PHE A 205 -6.70 2.05 18.81
C PHE A 205 -7.70 1.32 17.90
N LEU A 206 -8.78 2.00 17.51
CA LEU A 206 -9.82 1.48 16.65
C LEU A 206 -9.46 1.76 15.17
N PHE A 207 -9.01 0.77 14.39
CA PHE A 207 -8.63 1.00 13.00
C PHE A 207 -9.81 1.30 12.06
N TYR A 208 -11.04 0.89 12.41
CA TYR A 208 -12.21 1.14 11.57
C TYR A 208 -12.69 2.61 11.60
N ASN A 209 -12.25 3.43 12.57
CA ASN A 209 -12.67 4.84 12.66
C ASN A 209 -11.59 5.80 13.21
N GLY A 210 -10.41 5.30 13.56
CA GLY A 210 -9.24 6.10 13.92
C GLY A 210 -9.25 6.70 15.32
N TYR A 211 -10.06 6.18 16.27
CA TYR A 211 -10.11 6.69 17.65
C TYR A 211 -9.25 5.87 18.62
N ASP A 212 -8.71 6.58 19.62
CA ASP A 212 -8.16 5.96 20.83
C ASP A 212 -9.29 5.58 21.79
N VAL A 213 -9.19 4.40 22.38
CA VAL A 213 -10.06 3.92 23.46
C VAL A 213 -9.22 3.29 24.57
N TYR A 214 -9.80 3.02 25.72
CA TYR A 214 -9.18 2.18 26.74
C TYR A 214 -10.18 1.13 27.19
N ASN A 215 -9.67 -0.06 27.48
CA ASN A 215 -10.46 -1.22 27.88
C ASN A 215 -9.80 -1.90 29.08
N ASP A 216 -10.58 -2.71 29.80
CA ASP A 216 -10.02 -3.60 30.82
C ASP A 216 -9.00 -4.55 30.16
N ARG A 217 -7.82 -4.70 30.77
CA ARG A 217 -6.71 -5.49 30.24
C ARG A 217 -7.04 -6.97 30.10
N SER A 218 -8.09 -7.45 30.77
CA SER A 218 -8.62 -8.81 30.63
C SER A 218 -9.59 -8.99 29.47
N ASP A 219 -10.09 -7.90 28.87
CA ASP A 219 -10.92 -7.98 27.66
C ASP A 219 -10.08 -8.50 26.49
N SER A 220 -10.64 -9.39 25.70
CA SER A 220 -10.00 -9.95 24.51
C SER A 220 -10.85 -9.79 23.26
N ALA A 221 -12.14 -9.46 23.41
CA ALA A 221 -13.12 -9.55 22.33
C ALA A 221 -12.82 -8.55 21.21
N GLY A 222 -12.45 -9.04 20.04
CA GLY A 222 -12.03 -8.21 18.90
C GLY A 222 -10.69 -7.50 19.07
N GLY A 223 -9.98 -7.71 20.18
CA GLY A 223 -8.65 -7.15 20.42
C GLY A 223 -7.59 -7.89 19.62
N ARG A 224 -6.65 -7.15 19.04
CA ARG A 224 -5.49 -7.68 18.29
C ARG A 224 -4.18 -7.15 18.84
N ALA A 225 -3.11 -7.90 18.60
CA ALA A 225 -1.75 -7.52 18.98
C ALA A 225 -0.92 -7.20 17.74
N PHE A 226 -0.39 -5.98 17.66
CA PHE A 226 0.65 -5.63 16.71
C PHE A 226 1.96 -5.43 17.47
N ALA A 227 3.08 -5.72 16.81
CA ALA A 227 4.40 -5.42 17.30
C ALA A 227 5.02 -4.30 16.46
N VAL A 228 5.76 -3.42 17.10
CA VAL A 228 6.56 -2.40 16.42
C VAL A 228 7.99 -2.41 16.94
N ARG A 229 8.94 -2.06 16.07
CA ARG A 229 10.34 -1.80 16.46
C ARG A 229 10.97 -0.74 15.58
N ASN A 230 12.08 -0.18 16.07
CA ASN A 230 12.96 0.62 15.23
C ASN A 230 13.76 -0.30 14.30
N ARG A 231 13.98 0.16 13.07
CA ARG A 231 14.88 -0.48 12.11
C ARG A 231 16.34 -0.16 12.40
#